data_AF-A0A818GXB2-F1
#
_entry.id   AF-A0A818GXB2-F1
#
_cell.length_a   1.000
_cell.length_b   1.000
_cell.length_c   1.000
_cell.angle_alpha   90.00
_cell.angle_beta   90.00
_cell.angle_gamma   90.00
#
_symmetry.space_group_name_H-M   'P 1'
#
loop_
_entity.id
_entity.type
_entity.pdbx_description
1 polymer ?
#
loop_
_entity_poly.entity_id
_entity_poly.type
_entity_poly.pdbx_seq_one_letter_code
_entity_poly.pdbx_strand_id
1 'polypeptide(L)'
;MSTAVAIGIGLAVVGFTGRYLVRHGKIIAESLNKTSGAIAEGLSSKYYKGGFDPKMNRREAALILGVSPTANKTRIRDAYKRLIVLNHPDRGGSPYIAAKINEAKDFLESGAK
;
A
#
# COMPACT_ATOMS: atom_id res chain seq x y z
N MET A 1 11.50 -48.29 -22.12
CA MET A 1 12.36 -47.46 -22.99
C MET A 1 11.84 -46.03 -23.17
N SER A 2 10.53 -45.79 -23.09
CA SER A 2 9.91 -44.47 -23.33
C SER A 2 10.20 -43.40 -22.28
N THR A 3 10.42 -43.78 -21.01
CA THR A 3 10.70 -42.86 -19.90
C THR A 3 12.09 -42.22 -19.96
N ALA A 4 13.12 -42.98 -20.36
CA ALA A 4 14.48 -42.47 -20.49
C ALA A 4 14.61 -41.44 -21.62
N VAL A 5 13.92 -41.65 -22.74
CA VAL A 5 13.91 -40.70 -23.87
C VAL A 5 13.17 -39.42 -23.51
N ALA A 6 12.03 -39.52 -22.80
CA ALA A 6 11.29 -38.35 -22.34
C ALA A 6 12.09 -37.50 -21.34
N ILE A 7 12.82 -38.13 -20.41
CA ILE A 7 13.71 -37.44 -19.46
C ILE A 7 14.87 -36.76 -20.21
N GLY A 8 15.46 -37.42 -21.20
CA GLY A 8 16.53 -36.85 -22.02
C GLY A 8 16.09 -35.60 -22.81
N ILE A 9 14.90 -35.65 -23.42
CA ILE A 9 14.34 -34.51 -24.15
C ILE A 9 13.99 -33.35 -23.20
N GLY A 10 13.39 -33.66 -22.04
CA GLY A 10 13.04 -32.65 -21.04
C GLY A 10 14.26 -31.87 -20.53
N LEU A 11 15.34 -32.58 -20.20
CA LEU A 11 16.59 -31.95 -19.75
C LEU A 11 17.26 -31.12 -20.85
N ALA A 12 17.21 -31.58 -22.10
CA ALA A 12 17.75 -30.84 -23.24
C ALA A 12 16.98 -29.52 -23.47
N VAL A 13 15.65 -29.53 -23.40
CA VAL A 13 14.82 -28.33 -23.56
C VAL A 13 15.11 -27.30 -22.46
N VAL A 14 15.17 -27.72 -21.19
CA VAL A 14 15.52 -26.84 -20.06
C VAL A 14 16.94 -26.27 -20.22
N GLY A 15 17.91 -27.09 -20.61
CA GLY A 15 19.30 -26.64 -20.82
C GLY A 15 19.44 -25.64 -21.97
N PHE A 16 18.81 -25.90 -23.13
CA PHE A 16 18.91 -25.02 -24.29
C PHE A 16 18.18 -23.70 -24.07
N THR A 17 16.98 -23.74 -23.49
CA THR A 17 16.22 -22.54 -23.14
C THR A 17 16.95 -21.70 -22.09
N GLY A 18 17.48 -22.34 -21.03
CA GLY A 18 18.30 -21.65 -20.03
C GLY A 18 19.54 -20.99 -20.63
N ARG A 19 20.28 -21.69 -21.50
CA ARG A 19 21.48 -21.15 -22.16
C ARG A 19 21.16 -20.02 -23.14
N TYR A 20 20.03 -20.08 -23.83
CA TYR A 20 19.55 -19.04 -24.74
C TYR A 20 19.20 -17.75 -23.98
N LEU A 21 18.51 -17.89 -22.84
CA LEU A 21 18.16 -16.77 -21.97
C LEU A 21 19.39 -16.11 -21.35
N VAL A 22 20.39 -16.89 -20.89
CA VAL A 22 21.64 -16.33 -20.34
C VAL A 22 22.45 -15.59 -21.39
N ARG A 23 22.54 -16.11 -22.63
CA ARG A 23 23.26 -15.44 -23.73
C ARG A 23 22.58 -14.15 -24.19
N HIS A 24 21.25 -14.09 -24.17
CA HIS A 24 20.48 -12.87 -24.45
C HIS A 24 20.14 -12.06 -23.17
N GLY A 25 20.80 -12.41 -22.06
CA GLY A 25 20.41 -11.99 -20.72
C GLY A 25 20.51 -10.49 -20.47
N LYS A 26 21.38 -9.75 -21.18
CA LYS A 26 21.48 -8.29 -21.03
C LYS A 26 20.18 -7.57 -21.44
N ILE A 27 19.53 -8.01 -22.52
CA ILE A 27 18.28 -7.43 -23.03
C ILE A 27 17.08 -7.80 -22.13
N ILE A 28 17.05 -9.06 -21.67
CA ILE A 28 15.98 -9.53 -20.79
C ILE A 28 16.12 -8.93 -19.38
N ALA A 29 17.34 -8.81 -18.86
CA ALA A 29 17.60 -8.19 -17.56
C ALA A 29 17.18 -6.71 -17.54
N GLU A 30 17.42 -5.96 -18.62
CA GLU A 30 17.02 -4.55 -18.70
C GLU A 30 15.49 -4.39 -18.75
N SER A 31 14.82 -5.28 -19.49
CA SER A 31 13.35 -5.34 -19.59
C SER A 31 12.71 -5.73 -18.26
N LEU A 32 13.29 -6.72 -17.57
CA LEU A 32 12.87 -7.18 -16.25
C LEU A 32 13.14 -6.14 -15.18
N ASN A 33 14.25 -5.39 -15.22
CA ASN A 33 14.55 -4.34 -14.25
C ASN A 33 13.61 -3.14 -14.40
N LYS A 34 13.21 -2.79 -15.64
CA LYS A 34 12.23 -1.72 -15.87
C LYS A 34 10.81 -2.14 -15.49
N THR A 35 10.42 -3.38 -15.79
CA THR A 35 9.11 -3.89 -15.37
C THR A 35 9.05 -4.17 -13.87
N SER A 36 10.10 -4.72 -13.25
CA SER A 36 10.17 -4.90 -11.79
C SER A 36 10.18 -3.56 -11.07
N GLY A 37 10.88 -2.55 -11.59
CA GLY A 37 10.83 -1.18 -11.09
C GLY A 37 9.43 -0.57 -11.15
N ALA A 38 8.73 -0.71 -12.28
CA ALA A 38 7.37 -0.21 -12.44
C ALA A 38 6.33 -0.96 -11.57
N ILE A 39 6.49 -2.27 -11.40
CA ILE A 39 5.64 -3.09 -10.52
C ILE A 39 5.93 -2.75 -9.05
N ALA A 40 7.20 -2.50 -8.70
CA ALA A 40 7.61 -2.07 -7.37
C ALA A 40 7.12 -0.65 -7.05
N GLU A 41 7.19 0.30 -7.99
CA GLU A 41 6.65 1.66 -7.83
C GLU A 41 5.12 1.66 -7.69
N GLY A 42 4.42 0.83 -8.49
CA GLY A 42 2.99 0.62 -8.38
C GLY A 42 2.57 0.06 -7.01
N LEU A 43 3.43 -0.73 -6.38
CA LEU A 43 3.21 -1.26 -5.03
C LEU A 43 3.63 -0.29 -3.92
N SER A 44 4.64 0.56 -4.17
CA SER A 44 5.27 1.43 -3.17
C SER A 44 4.57 2.77 -2.98
N SER A 45 3.72 3.22 -3.91
CA SER A 45 3.08 4.55 -3.86
C SER A 45 1.86 4.68 -2.93
N LYS A 46 1.49 3.66 -2.15
CA LYS A 46 0.24 3.69 -1.35
C LYS A 46 0.23 4.64 -0.14
N TYR A 47 1.39 5.18 0.25
CA TYR A 47 1.51 6.03 1.43
C TYR A 47 1.77 7.49 1.06
N TYR A 48 1.15 8.40 1.82
CA TYR A 48 1.46 9.83 1.72
C TYR A 48 2.86 10.08 2.27
N LYS A 49 3.67 10.84 1.52
CA LYS A 49 5.01 11.25 1.95
C LYS A 49 4.88 12.42 2.94
N GLY A 50 5.61 12.35 4.05
CA GLY A 50 5.64 13.38 5.09
C GLY A 50 4.99 12.94 6.40
N GLY A 51 4.91 13.87 7.35
CA GLY A 51 4.18 13.70 8.60
C GLY A 51 2.79 14.35 8.56
N PHE A 52 2.17 14.47 9.73
CA PHE A 52 0.98 15.30 9.89
C PHE A 52 1.30 16.77 9.70
N ASP A 53 0.31 17.53 9.24
CA ASP A 53 0.41 18.97 9.15
C ASP A 53 0.55 19.58 10.56
N PRO A 54 1.29 20.70 10.68
CA PRO A 54 1.50 21.35 11.98
C PRO A 54 0.20 21.89 12.59
N LYS A 55 -0.82 22.12 11.77
CA LYS A 55 -2.17 22.54 12.19
C LYS A 55 -3.21 21.75 11.41
N MET A 56 -4.15 21.14 12.13
CA MET A 56 -5.24 20.37 11.52
C MET A 56 -6.03 21.21 10.52
N ASN A 57 -6.26 20.64 9.36
CA ASN A 57 -7.04 21.23 8.29
C ASN A 57 -8.08 20.26 7.75
N ARG A 58 -9.02 20.76 6.95
CA ARG A 58 -10.15 19.96 6.43
C ARG A 58 -9.70 18.78 5.59
N ARG A 59 -8.63 18.94 4.79
CA ARG A 59 -8.11 17.91 3.91
C ARG A 59 -7.46 16.79 4.72
N GLU A 60 -6.58 17.14 5.63
CA GLU A 60 -5.91 16.20 6.52
C GLU A 60 -6.92 15.45 7.39
N ALA A 61 -7.87 16.15 8.02
CA ALA A 61 -8.90 15.52 8.84
C ALA A 61 -9.74 14.49 8.05
N ALA A 62 -10.11 14.84 6.82
CA ALA A 62 -10.82 13.94 5.91
C ALA A 62 -9.98 12.71 5.52
N LEU A 63 -8.68 12.91 5.28
CA LEU A 63 -7.74 11.82 4.99
C LEU A 63 -7.51 10.90 6.18
N ILE A 64 -7.36 11.44 7.40
CA ILE A 64 -7.20 10.67 8.64
C ILE A 64 -8.42 9.79 8.89
N LEU A 65 -9.63 10.34 8.74
CA LEU A 65 -10.87 9.58 8.96
C LEU A 65 -11.26 8.71 7.76
N GLY A 66 -10.63 8.88 6.60
CA GLY A 66 -10.99 8.15 5.37
C GLY A 66 -12.38 8.50 4.84
N VAL A 67 -12.79 9.77 4.98
CA VAL A 67 -14.11 10.26 4.56
C VAL A 67 -14.00 11.40 3.55
N SER A 68 -15.09 11.72 2.86
CA SER A 68 -15.14 12.94 2.02
C SER A 68 -14.99 14.20 2.90
N PRO A 69 -14.32 15.27 2.41
CA PRO A 69 -14.29 16.59 3.07
C PRO A 69 -15.68 17.22 3.31
N THR A 70 -16.69 16.71 2.61
CA THR A 70 -18.10 17.12 2.68
C THR A 70 -18.99 16.04 3.33
N ALA A 71 -18.39 15.04 3.99
CA ALA A 71 -19.13 13.98 4.64
C ALA A 71 -20.10 14.50 5.72
N ASN A 72 -21.23 13.81 5.88
CA ASN A 72 -22.19 14.12 6.93
C ASN A 72 -21.65 13.74 8.32
N LYS A 73 -22.22 14.36 9.37
CA LYS A 73 -21.83 14.13 10.77
C LYS A 73 -21.93 12.65 11.19
N THR A 74 -22.88 11.91 10.63
CA THR A 74 -23.05 10.47 10.93
C THR A 74 -21.87 9.66 10.42
N ARG A 75 -21.46 9.82 9.15
CA ARG A 75 -20.27 9.13 8.62
C ARG A 75 -18.99 9.50 9.34
N ILE A 76 -18.83 10.77 9.74
CA ILE A 76 -17.67 11.22 10.52
C ILE A 76 -17.59 10.45 11.85
N ARG A 77 -18.71 10.35 12.59
CA ARG A 77 -18.77 9.62 13.86
C ARG A 77 -18.53 8.13 13.70
N ASP A 78 -19.07 7.52 12.65
CA ASP A 78 -18.91 6.09 12.39
C ASP A 78 -17.46 5.75 12.03
N ALA A 79 -16.83 6.57 11.18
CA ALA A 79 -15.41 6.42 10.85
C ALA A 79 -14.51 6.61 12.08
N TYR A 80 -14.78 7.65 12.87
CA TYR A 80 -14.10 7.91 14.13
C TYR A 80 -14.16 6.72 15.09
N LYS A 81 -15.36 6.17 15.34
CA LYS A 81 -15.55 5.01 16.23
C LYS A 81 -14.74 3.80 15.78
N ARG A 82 -14.73 3.51 14.48
CA ARG A 82 -13.94 2.39 13.92
C ARG A 82 -12.45 2.60 14.14
N LEU A 83 -11.96 3.80 13.87
CA LEU A 83 -10.53 4.12 13.97
C LEU A 83 -10.03 4.17 15.42
N ILE A 84 -10.77 4.78 16.33
CA ILE A 84 -10.34 4.91 17.72
C ILE A 84 -10.32 3.55 18.43
N VAL A 85 -11.25 2.65 18.10
CA VAL A 85 -11.28 1.29 18.64
C VAL A 85 -10.02 0.51 18.30
N LEU A 86 -9.50 0.70 17.08
CA LEU A 86 -8.29 0.04 16.58
C LEU A 86 -7.00 0.70 17.07
N ASN A 87 -7.00 2.02 17.26
CA ASN A 87 -5.81 2.80 17.58
C ASN A 87 -5.75 3.25 19.04
N HIS A 88 -6.62 2.74 19.92
CA HIS A 88 -6.67 3.15 21.32
C HIS A 88 -5.35 2.78 22.04
N PRO A 89 -4.77 3.67 22.88
CA PRO A 89 -3.55 3.38 23.64
C PRO A 89 -3.65 2.13 24.51
N ASP A 90 -4.78 1.94 25.18
CA ASP A 90 -5.03 0.76 26.04
C ASP A 90 -5.07 -0.57 25.26
N ARG A 91 -5.13 -0.53 23.93
CA ARG A 91 -5.07 -1.69 23.04
C ARG A 91 -3.76 -1.78 22.26
N GLY A 92 -2.72 -1.09 22.72
CA GLY A 92 -1.41 -1.04 22.06
C GLY A 92 -1.34 -0.06 20.89
N GLY A 93 -2.34 0.82 20.73
CA GLY A 93 -2.28 1.91 19.77
C GLY A 93 -1.37 3.05 20.22
N SER A 94 -0.97 3.91 19.29
CA SER A 94 -0.14 5.07 19.62
C SER A 94 -0.97 6.21 20.21
N PRO A 95 -0.61 6.77 21.39
CA PRO A 95 -1.25 7.96 21.94
C PRO A 95 -1.30 9.13 20.96
N TYR A 96 -0.23 9.29 20.18
CA TYR A 96 -0.14 10.35 19.17
C TYR A 96 -1.14 10.15 18.01
N ILE A 97 -1.28 8.91 17.53
CA ILE A 97 -2.25 8.60 16.47
C ILE A 97 -3.68 8.74 16.98
N ALA A 98 -3.97 8.27 18.18
CA ALA A 98 -5.28 8.45 18.81
C ALA A 98 -5.62 9.95 18.97
N ALA A 99 -4.67 10.77 19.40
CA ALA A 99 -4.84 12.23 19.49
C ALA A 99 -5.15 12.85 18.11
N LYS A 100 -4.46 12.43 17.05
CA LYS A 100 -4.72 12.90 15.68
C LYS A 100 -6.09 12.50 15.15
N ILE A 101 -6.57 11.30 15.48
CA ILE A 101 -7.94 10.86 15.15
C ILE A 101 -8.98 11.73 15.87
N ASN A 102 -8.76 12.05 17.14
CA ASN A 102 -9.64 12.95 17.91
C ASN A 102 -9.66 14.36 17.31
N GLU A 103 -8.48 14.93 17.02
CA GLU A 103 -8.32 16.25 16.43
C GLU A 103 -9.05 16.35 15.07
N ALA A 104 -8.93 15.32 14.23
CA ALA A 104 -9.62 15.25 12.94
C ALA A 104 -11.16 15.24 13.09
N LYS A 105 -11.68 14.45 14.04
CA LYS A 105 -13.11 14.35 14.33
C LYS A 105 -13.66 15.69 14.85
N ASP A 106 -12.98 16.32 15.79
CA ASP A 106 -13.41 17.60 16.34
C ASP A 106 -13.33 18.74 15.30
N PHE A 107 -12.33 18.71 14.42
CA PHE A 107 -12.21 19.68 13.32
C PHE A 107 -13.39 19.59 12.33
N LEU A 108 -13.76 18.37 11.91
CA LEU A 108 -14.84 18.18 10.94
C LEU A 108 -16.24 18.38 11.56
N GLU A 109 -16.42 18.11 12.85
CA GLU A 109 -17.68 18.40 13.55
C GLU A 109 -17.87 19.89 13.85
N SER A 110 -16.79 20.62 14.17
CA SER A 110 -16.84 22.06 14.51
C SER A 110 -17.05 22.96 13.29
N GLY A 111 -16.47 22.63 12.14
CA GLY A 111 -16.64 23.36 10.88
C GLY A 111 -17.96 23.09 10.14
N ALA A 112 -18.91 22.41 10.77
CA ALA A 112 -20.26 22.14 10.27
C ALA A 112 -21.34 22.85 11.12
N LYS A 113 -20.97 24.01 11.66
CA LYS A 113 -21.87 25.03 12.19
C LYS A 113 -22.04 26.14 11.18
#